data_AF-G0MVW4-F1
#
_entry.id   AF-G0MVW4-F1
#
_cell.length_a   1.000
_cell.length_b   1.000
_cell.length_c   1.000
_cell.angle_alpha   90.00
_cell.angle_beta   90.00
_cell.angle_gamma   90.00
#
_symmetry.space_group_name_H-M   'P 1'
#
loop_
_entity.id
_entity.type
_entity.pdbx_description
1 polymer ?
#
loop_
_entity_poly.entity_id
_entity_poly.type
_entity_poly.pdbx_seq_one_letter_code
_entity_poly.pdbx_strand_id
1 'polypeptide(L)'
;MTETPELTIYEKTFAKSDKTDAILLVDGKKLHVNKAPNPILPTEENAGKLLELADRFLLHSAKRQLEMFILAPKISSVQKLKLADKYGSDIVTEHALELFTSPGDLIGLGKIEELSDTTKARIFDRIYKIQEKVLAPPFSFRRFGE
;
A
#
# COMPACT_ATOMS: atom_id res chain seq x y z
N MET A 1 22.08 -38.08 -29.86
CA MET A 1 22.56 -38.00 -28.47
C MET A 1 22.07 -36.68 -27.92
N THR A 2 21.18 -36.70 -26.93
CA THR A 2 20.67 -35.47 -26.31
C THR A 2 21.66 -35.09 -25.21
N GLU A 3 22.50 -34.10 -25.49
CA GLU A 3 23.41 -33.54 -24.48
C GLU A 3 22.56 -32.89 -23.38
N THR A 4 22.79 -33.32 -22.14
CA THR A 4 22.17 -32.71 -20.98
C THR A 4 22.72 -31.29 -20.87
N PRO A 5 21.89 -30.23 -20.95
CA PRO A 5 22.38 -28.86 -20.87
C PRO A 5 23.08 -28.65 -19.53
N GLU A 6 24.26 -28.04 -19.55
CA GLU A 6 25.00 -27.76 -18.33
C GLU A 6 24.23 -26.79 -17.44
N LEU A 7 24.03 -27.18 -16.18
CA LEU A 7 23.33 -26.38 -15.20
C LEU A 7 24.11 -25.10 -14.89
N THR A 8 23.38 -23.99 -14.84
CA THR A 8 23.95 -22.69 -14.47
C THR A 8 24.39 -22.66 -13.00
N ILE A 9 25.24 -21.70 -12.62
CA ILE A 9 25.65 -21.52 -11.22
C ILE A 9 24.44 -21.40 -10.29
N TYR A 10 23.36 -20.75 -10.73
CA TYR A 10 22.14 -20.58 -9.93
C TYR A 10 21.39 -21.90 -9.73
N GLU A 11 21.22 -22.71 -10.78
CA GLU A 11 20.54 -24.00 -10.64
C GLU A 11 21.33 -24.97 -9.75
N LYS A 12 22.66 -24.85 -9.75
CA LYS A 12 23.53 -25.59 -8.82
C LYS A 12 23.38 -25.06 -7.37
N THR A 13 23.37 -23.74 -7.17
CA THR A 13 23.20 -23.13 -5.84
C THR A 13 21.81 -23.39 -5.24
N PHE A 14 20.77 -23.42 -6.08
CA PHE A 14 19.38 -23.65 -5.68
C PHE A 14 18.89 -25.05 -6.12
N ALA A 15 19.75 -26.06 -5.97
CA ALA A 15 19.38 -27.44 -6.24
C ALA A 15 18.33 -27.95 -5.22
N LYS A 16 17.51 -28.92 -5.64
CA LYS A 16 16.48 -29.51 -4.78
C LYS A 16 17.12 -30.09 -3.50
N SER A 17 16.48 -29.83 -2.36
CA SER A 17 16.83 -30.44 -1.07
C SER A 17 15.58 -30.99 -0.37
N ASP A 18 15.78 -31.74 0.71
CA ASP A 18 14.67 -32.27 1.52
C ASP A 18 13.84 -31.17 2.20
N LYS A 19 14.37 -29.96 2.28
CA LYS A 19 13.69 -28.79 2.87
C LYS A 19 12.92 -27.97 1.84
N THR A 20 13.03 -28.31 0.56
CA THR A 20 12.40 -27.54 -0.52
C THR A 20 10.88 -27.65 -0.46
N ASP A 21 10.22 -26.51 -0.33
CA ASP A 21 8.76 -26.38 -0.24
C ASP A 21 8.19 -25.34 -1.23
N ALA A 22 9.06 -24.72 -2.05
CA ALA A 22 8.72 -23.83 -3.14
C ALA A 22 9.72 -23.92 -4.30
N ILE A 23 9.25 -23.66 -5.52
CA ILE A 23 10.08 -23.61 -6.74
C ILE A 23 9.83 -22.26 -7.40
N LEU A 24 10.91 -21.50 -7.64
CA LEU A 24 10.87 -20.27 -8.41
C LEU A 24 11.27 -20.58 -9.85
N LEU A 25 10.44 -20.16 -10.81
CA LEU A 25 10.76 -20.22 -12.23
C LEU A 25 11.25 -18.86 -12.70
N VAL A 26 12.53 -18.77 -13.06
CA VAL A 26 13.18 -17.54 -13.53
C VAL A 26 13.79 -17.82 -14.89
N ASP A 27 13.28 -17.17 -15.94
CA ASP A 27 13.75 -17.36 -17.32
C ASP A 27 13.81 -18.83 -17.77
N GLY A 28 12.80 -19.62 -17.38
CA GLY A 28 12.73 -21.05 -17.68
C GLY A 28 13.58 -21.95 -16.78
N LYS A 29 14.40 -21.39 -15.88
CA LYS A 29 15.21 -22.13 -14.90
C LYS A 29 14.43 -22.38 -13.62
N LYS A 30 14.60 -23.55 -13.03
CA LYS A 30 13.97 -23.95 -11.77
C LYS A 30 14.93 -23.76 -10.61
N LEU A 31 14.59 -22.87 -9.69
CA LEU A 31 15.33 -22.63 -8.46
C LEU A 31 14.53 -23.20 -7.28
N HIS A 32 15.08 -24.21 -6.62
CA HIS A 32 14.47 -24.81 -5.44
C HIS A 32 14.81 -23.99 -4.21
N VAL A 33 13.78 -23.51 -3.52
CA VAL A 33 13.92 -22.65 -2.33
C VAL A 33 13.08 -23.19 -1.18
N ASN A 34 13.38 -22.70 0.02
CA ASN A 34 12.61 -22.98 1.22
C ASN A 34 11.83 -21.71 1.59
N LYS A 35 10.56 -21.83 1.98
CA LYS A 35 9.83 -20.72 2.59
C LYS A 35 10.49 -20.43 3.93
N ALA A 36 10.53 -19.15 4.28
CA ALA A 36 10.97 -18.75 5.59
C ALA A 36 10.05 -19.39 6.65
N PRO A 37 10.56 -20.21 7.58
CA PRO A 37 9.73 -20.89 8.57
C PRO A 37 9.01 -19.91 9.50
N ASN A 38 9.53 -18.68 9.61
CA ASN A 38 8.96 -17.59 10.41
C ASN A 38 8.72 -16.37 9.49
N PRO A 39 7.58 -16.31 8.77
CA PRO A 39 7.27 -15.17 7.94
C PRO A 39 7.16 -13.90 8.80
N ILE A 40 7.65 -12.78 8.26
CA ILE A 40 7.52 -11.48 8.94
C ILE A 40 6.06 -11.05 8.80
N LEU A 41 5.35 -10.96 9.92
CA LEU A 41 3.96 -10.53 9.94
C LEU A 41 3.86 -9.00 9.94
N PRO A 42 2.92 -8.41 9.18
CA PRO A 42 2.63 -6.99 9.27
C PRO A 42 2.09 -6.61 10.66
N THR A 43 2.64 -5.54 11.21
CA THR A 43 2.18 -4.86 12.42
C THR A 43 2.06 -3.36 12.12
N GLU A 44 1.37 -2.61 12.96
CA GLU A 44 1.26 -1.15 12.80
C GLU A 44 2.64 -0.46 12.81
N GLU A 45 3.60 -1.02 13.55
CA GLU A 45 4.95 -0.47 13.69
C GLU A 45 5.86 -0.80 12.49
N ASN A 46 5.68 -1.98 11.88
CA ASN A 46 6.57 -2.46 10.82
C ASN A 46 6.00 -2.33 9.40
N ALA A 47 4.68 -2.20 9.24
CA ALA A 47 4.00 -2.26 7.93
C ALA A 47 4.55 -1.23 6.96
N GLY A 48 4.87 -0.03 7.45
CA GLY A 48 5.51 1.01 6.65
C GLY A 48 6.86 0.60 6.08
N LYS A 49 7.78 0.14 6.94
CA LYS A 49 9.12 -0.32 6.51
C LYS A 49 9.02 -1.54 5.58
N LEU A 50 8.09 -2.46 5.86
CA LEU A 50 7.86 -3.60 4.99
C LEU A 50 7.33 -3.16 3.63
N LEU A 51 6.50 -2.12 3.56
CA LEU A 51 5.97 -1.58 2.31
C LEU A 51 7.10 -0.93 1.48
N GLU A 52 7.98 -0.18 2.12
CA GLU A 52 9.19 0.37 1.51
C GLU A 52 10.08 -0.71 0.89
N LEU A 53 10.32 -1.80 1.65
CA LEU A 53 11.12 -2.91 1.16
C LEU A 53 10.41 -3.64 0.01
N ALA A 54 9.11 -3.87 0.13
CA ALA A 54 8.34 -4.51 -0.92
C ALA A 54 8.38 -3.70 -2.23
N ASP A 55 8.29 -2.37 -2.15
CA ASP A 55 8.42 -1.49 -3.31
C ASP A 55 9.85 -1.52 -3.89
N ARG A 56 10.86 -1.34 -3.03
CA ARG A 56 12.29 -1.35 -3.41
C ARG A 56 12.72 -2.64 -4.09
N PHE A 57 12.18 -3.78 -3.66
CA PHE A 57 12.49 -5.10 -4.24
C PHE A 57 11.47 -5.56 -5.29
N LEU A 58 10.54 -4.69 -5.70
CA LEU A 58 9.51 -4.97 -6.72
C LEU A 58 8.64 -6.21 -6.37
N LEU A 59 8.40 -6.43 -5.08
CA LEU A 59 7.58 -7.52 -4.54
C LEU A 59 6.09 -7.14 -4.56
N HIS A 60 5.53 -6.99 -5.76
CA HIS A 60 4.15 -6.51 -6.00
C HIS A 60 3.09 -7.22 -5.13
N SER A 61 3.17 -8.55 -4.99
CA SER A 61 2.24 -9.32 -4.15
C SER A 61 2.35 -8.96 -2.66
N ALA A 62 3.58 -8.80 -2.16
CA ALA A 62 3.81 -8.39 -0.77
C ALA A 62 3.36 -6.94 -0.55
N LYS A 63 3.67 -6.04 -1.50
CA LYS A 63 3.20 -4.65 -1.50
C LYS A 63 1.68 -4.60 -1.38
N ARG A 64 0.97 -5.36 -2.21
CA ARG A 64 -0.50 -5.43 -2.17
C ARG A 64 -1.04 -5.93 -0.83
N GLN A 65 -0.43 -6.97 -0.25
CA GLN A 65 -0.85 -7.47 1.06
C GLN A 65 -0.65 -6.44 2.17
N LEU A 66 0.44 -5.68 2.13
CA LEU A 66 0.73 -4.62 3.08
C LEU A 66 -0.22 -3.44 2.91
N GLU A 67 -0.54 -3.04 1.68
CA GLU A 67 -1.58 -2.05 1.41
C GLU A 67 -2.93 -2.47 1.99
N MET A 68 -3.36 -3.72 1.75
CA MET A 68 -4.60 -4.26 2.31
C MET A 68 -4.58 -4.27 3.86
N PHE A 69 -3.45 -4.60 4.47
CA PHE A 69 -3.29 -4.51 5.92
C PHE A 69 -3.43 -3.06 6.42
N ILE A 70 -2.82 -2.09 5.72
CA ILE A 70 -2.90 -0.68 6.10
C ILE A 70 -4.33 -0.14 5.94
N LEU A 71 -5.05 -0.56 4.90
CA LEU A 71 -6.43 -0.17 4.65
C LEU A 71 -7.42 -0.69 5.71
N ALA A 72 -7.03 -1.67 6.52
CA ALA A 72 -7.90 -2.26 7.54
C ALA A 72 -8.47 -1.21 8.53
N PRO A 73 -9.68 -1.41 9.08
CA PRO A 73 -10.31 -0.46 9.99
C PRO A 73 -9.51 -0.18 11.27
N LYS A 74 -8.65 -1.12 11.68
CA LYS A 74 -7.84 -1.02 12.89
C LYS A 74 -6.86 0.17 12.86
N ILE A 75 -6.36 0.54 11.69
CA ILE A 75 -5.42 1.66 11.54
C ILE A 75 -6.21 2.96 11.36
N SER A 76 -5.86 4.00 12.12
CA SER A 76 -6.53 5.30 12.02
C SER A 76 -6.32 5.96 10.64
N SER A 77 -7.25 6.80 10.20
CA SER A 77 -7.15 7.56 8.93
C SER A 77 -5.90 8.43 8.87
N VAL A 78 -5.53 9.06 10.00
CA VAL A 78 -4.29 9.84 10.12
C VAL A 78 -3.05 8.98 9.91
N GLN A 79 -2.96 7.82 10.58
CA GLN A 79 -1.81 6.92 10.41
C GLN A 79 -1.74 6.36 8.99
N LYS A 80 -2.88 6.01 8.39
CA LYS A 80 -2.96 5.60 6.98
C LYS A 80 -2.36 6.67 6.07
N LEU A 81 -2.74 7.93 6.26
CA LEU A 81 -2.23 9.03 5.46
C LEU A 81 -0.71 9.24 5.66
N LYS A 82 -0.22 9.20 6.90
CA LYS A 82 1.22 9.32 7.19
C LYS A 82 2.05 8.19 6.57
N LEU A 83 1.54 6.96 6.63
CA LEU A 83 2.17 5.82 5.96
C LEU A 83 2.13 6.00 4.44
N ALA A 84 0.98 6.38 3.88
CA ALA A 84 0.84 6.56 2.44
C ALA A 84 1.74 7.67 1.88
N ASP A 85 1.87 8.80 2.60
CA ASP A 85 2.79 9.89 2.26
C ASP A 85 4.24 9.43 2.22
N LYS A 86 4.67 8.68 3.24
CA LYS A 86 6.05 8.20 3.36
C LYS A 86 6.43 7.15 2.30
N TYR A 87 5.46 6.34 1.86
CA TYR A 87 5.72 5.17 1.01
C TYR A 87 5.08 5.25 -0.39
N GLY A 88 4.40 6.35 -0.72
CA GLY A 88 3.90 6.64 -2.07
C GLY A 88 2.81 5.70 -2.58
N SER A 89 1.91 5.20 -1.73
CA SER A 89 0.79 4.36 -2.17
C SER A 89 -0.47 5.19 -2.41
N ASP A 90 -0.77 5.48 -3.68
CA ASP A 90 -1.95 6.26 -4.07
C ASP A 90 -3.26 5.67 -3.55
N ILE A 91 -3.39 4.34 -3.60
CA ILE A 91 -4.59 3.65 -3.14
C ILE A 91 -4.83 3.89 -1.65
N VAL A 92 -3.76 3.84 -0.85
CA VAL A 92 -3.85 4.11 0.59
C VAL A 92 -4.13 5.59 0.85
N THR A 93 -3.50 6.49 0.08
CA THR A 93 -3.73 7.94 0.18
C THR A 93 -5.19 8.29 -0.08
N GLU A 94 -5.75 7.85 -1.22
CA GLU A 94 -7.14 8.17 -1.59
C GLU A 94 -8.12 7.64 -0.56
N HIS A 95 -7.97 6.38 -0.14
CA HIS A 95 -8.83 5.81 0.89
C HIS A 95 -8.69 6.54 2.23
N ALA A 96 -7.48 6.92 2.64
CA ALA A 96 -7.28 7.68 3.88
C ALA A 96 -7.96 9.05 3.83
N LEU A 97 -7.86 9.75 2.69
CA LEU A 97 -8.50 11.05 2.48
C LEU A 97 -10.03 10.94 2.46
N GLU A 98 -10.58 9.86 1.88
CA GLU A 98 -12.02 9.61 1.86
C GLU A 98 -12.63 9.45 3.25
N LEU A 99 -11.85 8.95 4.21
CA LEU A 99 -12.27 8.82 5.61
C LEU A 99 -12.35 10.17 6.34
N PHE A 100 -11.74 11.23 5.82
CA PHE A 100 -11.92 12.57 6.36
C PHE A 100 -13.25 13.14 5.87
N THR A 101 -14.21 13.26 6.76
CA THR A 101 -15.57 13.74 6.49
C THR A 101 -15.78 15.18 6.98
N SER A 102 -14.96 15.62 7.93
CA SER A 102 -14.99 16.96 8.49
C SER A 102 -13.58 17.56 8.56
N PRO A 103 -13.43 18.90 8.55
CA PRO A 103 -12.13 19.54 8.80
C PRO A 103 -11.55 19.17 10.19
N GLY A 104 -12.41 18.81 11.15
CA GLY A 104 -11.99 18.39 12.49
C GLY A 104 -11.20 17.08 12.50
N ASP A 105 -11.44 16.20 11.52
CA ASP A 105 -10.75 14.90 11.41
C ASP A 105 -9.25 15.08 11.13
N LEU A 106 -8.85 16.26 10.64
CA LEU A 106 -7.47 16.62 10.33
C LEU A 106 -6.69 17.12 11.55
N ILE A 107 -7.35 17.44 12.67
CA ILE A 107 -6.69 17.92 13.90
C ILE A 107 -5.64 16.91 14.38
N GLY A 108 -5.89 15.61 14.20
CA GLY A 108 -4.98 14.54 14.59
C GLY A 108 -3.72 14.41 13.74
N LEU A 109 -3.62 15.08 12.58
CA LEU A 109 -2.43 15.00 11.71
C LEU A 109 -1.18 15.56 12.39
N GLY A 110 -1.33 16.54 13.27
CA GLY A 110 -0.21 17.24 13.89
C GLY A 110 0.45 18.20 12.89
N LYS A 111 1.78 18.22 12.84
CA LYS A 111 2.55 19.11 11.97
C LYS A 111 2.41 18.70 10.50
N ILE A 112 1.53 19.38 9.78
CA ILE A 112 1.31 19.18 8.34
C ILE A 112 2.59 19.50 7.55
N GLU A 113 3.50 20.32 8.09
CA GLU A 113 4.78 20.68 7.47
C GLU A 113 5.70 19.47 7.26
N GLU A 114 5.52 18.38 8.01
CA GLU A 114 6.30 17.14 7.88
C GLU A 114 5.85 16.28 6.69
N LEU A 115 4.70 16.58 6.08
CA LEU A 115 4.17 15.86 4.93
C LEU A 115 4.73 16.40 3.61
N SER A 116 4.79 15.52 2.61
CA SER A 116 5.19 15.92 1.26
C SER A 116 4.25 16.96 0.65
N ASP A 117 4.76 17.76 -0.29
CA ASP A 117 3.97 18.79 -0.98
C ASP A 117 2.78 18.19 -1.75
N THR A 118 2.93 16.99 -2.29
CA THR A 118 1.86 16.28 -3.00
C THR A 118 0.72 15.89 -2.06
N THR A 119 1.03 15.34 -0.89
CA THR A 119 0.02 15.00 0.12
C THR A 119 -0.66 16.23 0.68
N LYS A 120 0.10 17.30 0.96
CA LYS A 120 -0.48 18.58 1.37
C LYS A 120 -1.51 19.08 0.34
N ALA A 121 -1.16 19.08 -0.94
CA ALA A 121 -2.09 19.47 -2.01
C ALA A 121 -3.37 18.62 -2.03
N ARG A 122 -3.26 17.29 -1.88
CA ARG A 122 -4.43 16.40 -1.81
C ARG A 122 -5.29 16.62 -0.56
N ILE A 123 -4.68 16.95 0.58
CA ILE A 123 -5.43 17.34 1.79
C ILE A 123 -6.23 18.61 1.54
N PHE A 124 -5.63 19.64 0.94
CA PHE A 124 -6.34 20.88 0.61
C PHE A 124 -7.49 20.65 -0.37
N ASP A 125 -7.28 19.82 -1.40
CA ASP A 125 -8.35 19.40 -2.31
C ASP A 125 -9.49 18.68 -1.57
N ARG A 126 -9.16 17.80 -0.62
CA ARG A 126 -10.17 17.12 0.20
C ARG A 126 -10.95 18.09 1.09
N ILE A 127 -10.29 19.04 1.74
CA ILE A 127 -10.95 20.08 2.55
C ILE A 127 -11.91 20.89 1.68
N TYR A 128 -11.48 21.31 0.50
CA TYR A 128 -12.31 22.05 -0.44
C TYR A 128 -13.57 21.24 -0.81
N LYS A 129 -13.42 19.95 -1.15
CA LYS A 129 -14.55 19.04 -1.44
C LYS A 129 -15.51 18.86 -0.25
N ILE A 130 -14.99 18.84 0.98
CA ILE A 130 -15.83 18.77 2.19
C ILE A 130 -16.64 20.07 2.33
N GLN A 131 -15.99 21.23 2.18
CA GLN A 131 -16.65 22.53 2.28
C GLN A 131 -17.68 22.75 1.16
N GLU A 132 -17.38 22.35 -0.07
CA GLU A 132 -18.30 22.41 -1.21
C GLU A 132 -19.58 21.64 -0.92
N LYS A 133 -19.50 20.43 -0.35
CA LYS A 133 -20.68 19.65 0.04
C LYS A 133 -21.50 20.31 1.15
N VAL A 134 -20.86 21.02 2.07
CA VAL A 134 -21.54 21.76 3.14
C VAL A 134 -22.22 23.03 2.58
N LEU A 135 -21.59 23.68 1.60
CA LEU A 135 -22.09 24.91 0.97
C LEU A 135 -23.11 24.66 -0.14
N ALA A 136 -23.11 23.46 -0.74
CA ALA A 136 -24.11 23.06 -1.71
C ALA A 136 -25.49 23.03 -1.02
N PRO A 137 -26.44 23.87 -1.45
CA PRO A 137 -27.76 23.88 -0.84
C PRO A 137 -28.40 22.49 -1.03
N PRO A 138 -29.14 21.96 -0.04
CA PRO A 138 -29.96 20.78 -0.25
C PRO A 138 -31.03 21.16 -1.29
N PHE A 139 -30.82 20.81 -2.55
CA PHE A 139 -31.72 21.24 -3.62
C PHE A 139 -33.13 20.70 -3.38
N SER A 140 -34.10 21.62 -3.27
CA SER A 140 -35.20 21.60 -4.24
C SER A 140 -35.67 23.04 -4.49
N PHE A 141 -35.32 23.55 -5.67
CA PHE A 141 -36.14 24.55 -6.33
C PHE A 141 -37.53 23.94 -6.47
N ARG A 142 -38.46 24.31 -5.57
CA ARG A 142 -39.88 24.14 -5.83
C ARG A 142 -40.15 25.01 -7.06
N ARG A 143 -40.27 24.38 -8.24
CA ARG A 143 -40.68 25.09 -9.46
C ARG A 143 -42.00 25.77 -9.13
N PHE A 144 -42.02 27.10 -9.21
CA PHE A 144 -43.26 27.86 -9.28
C PHE A 144 -44.02 27.39 -10.52
N GLY A 145 -45.27 27.01 -10.33
CA GLY A 145 -46.16 26.56 -11.39
C GLY A 145 -47.44 25.99 -10.79
N GLU A 146 -48.29 26.86 -10.25
CA GLU A 146 -49.76 26.87 -10.38
C GLU A 146 -50.30 28.23 -9.89
#